data_AF-A0A7J2LUM4-F1
#
_entry.id   AF-A0A7J2LUM4-F1
#
_cell.length_a   1.000
_cell.length_b   1.000
_cell.length_c   1.000
_cell.angle_alpha   90.00
_cell.angle_beta   90.00
_cell.angle_gamma   90.00
#
_symmetry.space_group_name_H-M   'P 1'
#
loop_
_entity.id
_entity.type
_entity.pdbx_description
1 polymer ?
#
loop_
_entity_poly.entity_id
_entity_poly.type
_entity_poly.pdbx_seq_one_letter_code
_entity_poly.pdbx_strand_id
1 'polypeptide(L)'
;MNREILYEISKRKVVRGRLDPELCLYNPEEVYKALIHNERVKNWLKWIAYRYIPPKEKKILLLYPCSTIKPYTESRLYKVLFRTLGKLGSHRNLIHVVTISEPFALVPEEYYIKWNIWYDCPGLFKWWCSKHKQRYVKKYVDKSIEILSKTIAKYLLRTRDQYLFRMAFIRTCSSTLKINSDHTHRRMIELASLESDINVDLMPPESFVKELVAVRGRLSWDFYGVAHPMAQEYLYCLLSNIIKNL
;
A
#
# COMPACT_ATOMS: atom_id res chain seq x y z
N MET A 1 -5.02 5.49 25.16
CA MET A 1 -6.25 4.66 25.08
C MET A 1 -5.88 3.21 25.37
N ASN A 2 -6.73 2.44 26.05
CA ASN A 2 -6.44 1.03 26.36
C ASN A 2 -6.27 0.20 25.06
N ARG A 3 -5.30 -0.71 25.05
CA ARG A 3 -5.02 -1.65 23.95
C ARG A 3 -6.22 -2.53 23.60
N GLU A 4 -7.02 -2.92 24.59
CA GLU A 4 -8.24 -3.72 24.34
C GLU A 4 -9.27 -2.95 23.51
N ILE A 5 -9.46 -1.66 23.81
CA ILE A 5 -10.34 -0.78 23.03
C ILE A 5 -9.83 -0.64 21.58
N LEU A 6 -8.51 -0.50 21.42
CA LEU A 6 -7.88 -0.48 20.10
C LEU A 6 -8.10 -1.77 19.32
N TYR A 7 -7.96 -2.91 20.01
CA TYR A 7 -8.22 -4.22 19.43
C TYR A 7 -9.66 -4.36 18.96
N GLU A 8 -10.64 -3.95 19.76
CA GLU A 8 -12.04 -3.99 19.33
C GLU A 8 -12.34 -3.07 18.13
N ILE A 9 -11.66 -1.91 18.04
CA ILE A 9 -11.74 -1.05 16.85
C ILE A 9 -11.15 -1.75 15.62
N SER A 10 -10.00 -2.41 15.76
CA SER A 10 -9.36 -3.16 14.67
C SER A 10 -10.20 -4.36 14.23
N LYS A 11 -10.76 -5.10 15.19
CA LYS A 11 -11.56 -6.31 14.95
C LYS A 11 -12.78 -6.02 14.09
N ARG A 12 -13.45 -4.89 14.30
CA ARG A 12 -14.59 -4.43 13.47
C ARG A 12 -14.24 -4.19 12.00
N LYS A 13 -12.97 -4.04 11.66
CA LYS A 13 -12.50 -3.84 10.28
C LYS A 13 -12.20 -5.16 9.55
N VAL A 14 -12.17 -6.28 10.28
CA VAL A 14 -12.00 -7.62 9.71
C VAL A 14 -13.39 -8.20 9.45
N VAL A 15 -13.83 -8.11 8.20
CA VAL A 15 -15.16 -8.56 7.76
C VAL A 15 -15.19 -10.08 7.55
N ARG A 16 -14.05 -10.67 7.19
CA ARG A 16 -13.90 -12.12 6.99
C ARG A 16 -12.55 -12.62 7.48
N GLY A 17 -12.53 -13.77 8.14
CA GLY A 17 -11.34 -14.32 8.80
C GLY A 17 -11.23 -13.84 10.25
N ARG A 18 -10.03 -13.97 10.85
CA ARG A 18 -9.77 -13.54 12.22
C ARG A 18 -8.66 -12.49 12.28
N LEU A 19 -8.79 -11.53 13.18
CA LEU A 19 -7.71 -10.61 13.53
C LEU A 19 -6.75 -11.30 14.49
N ASP A 20 -5.45 -11.21 14.24
CA ASP A 20 -4.43 -11.71 15.15
C ASP A 20 -4.00 -10.61 16.14
N PRO A 21 -4.17 -10.81 17.46
CA PRO A 21 -3.71 -9.85 18.47
C PRO A 21 -2.20 -9.54 18.41
N GLU A 22 -1.37 -10.50 17.98
CA GLU A 22 0.09 -10.31 17.84
C GLU A 22 0.47 -9.48 16.62
N LEU A 23 -0.44 -9.33 15.66
CA LEU A 23 -0.27 -8.50 14.46
C LEU A 23 -1.06 -7.19 14.55
N CYS A 24 -1.47 -6.81 15.76
CA CYS A 24 -2.08 -5.52 16.06
C CYS A 24 -1.02 -4.54 16.58
N LEU A 25 -0.58 -3.62 15.72
CA LEU A 25 0.61 -2.79 15.93
C LEU A 25 0.22 -1.31 15.96
N TYR A 26 0.05 -0.77 17.17
CA TYR A 26 -0.65 0.49 17.42
C TYR A 26 0.25 1.70 17.65
N ASN A 27 1.56 1.54 17.59
CA ASN A 27 2.47 2.67 17.64
C ASN A 27 3.78 2.33 16.89
N PRO A 28 4.62 3.32 16.56
CA PRO A 28 5.83 3.07 15.80
C PRO A 28 6.78 2.05 16.42
N GLU A 29 6.85 1.99 17.76
CA GLU A 29 7.73 1.06 18.46
C GLU A 29 7.24 -0.39 18.33
N GLU A 30 5.94 -0.63 18.46
CA GLU A 30 5.34 -1.95 18.21
C GLU A 30 5.58 -2.41 16.78
N VAL A 31 5.41 -1.52 15.79
CA VAL A 31 5.69 -1.84 14.39
C VAL A 31 7.15 -2.23 14.21
N TYR A 32 8.07 -1.42 14.72
CA TYR A 32 9.49 -1.70 14.63
C TYR A 32 9.87 -3.04 15.29
N LYS A 33 9.38 -3.30 16.50
CA LYS A 33 9.59 -4.57 17.22
C LYS A 33 9.06 -5.77 16.43
N ALA A 34 7.88 -5.65 15.82
CA ALA A 34 7.33 -6.73 15.00
C ALA A 34 8.22 -7.00 13.77
N LEU A 35 8.75 -5.97 13.12
CA LEU A 35 9.65 -6.13 11.97
C LEU A 35 10.94 -6.89 12.30
N ILE A 36 11.46 -6.76 13.53
CA ILE A 36 12.74 -7.38 13.94
C ILE A 36 12.58 -8.66 14.77
N HIS A 37 11.43 -8.90 15.40
CA HIS A 37 11.22 -10.03 16.32
C HIS A 37 10.02 -10.93 15.98
N ASN A 38 9.00 -10.45 15.26
CA ASN A 38 7.85 -11.30 14.93
C ASN A 38 8.19 -12.23 13.76
N GLU A 39 8.26 -13.53 14.02
CA GLU A 39 8.66 -14.53 13.02
C GLU A 39 7.72 -14.59 11.81
N ARG A 40 6.41 -14.35 11.98
CA ARG A 40 5.48 -14.32 10.84
C ARG A 40 5.78 -13.15 9.90
N VAL A 41 6.02 -11.97 10.47
CA VAL A 41 6.42 -10.78 9.70
C VAL A 41 7.76 -11.03 9.01
N LYS A 42 8.78 -11.47 9.74
CA LYS A 42 10.12 -11.73 9.18
C LYS A 42 10.11 -12.78 8.08
N ASN A 43 9.38 -13.88 8.28
CA ASN A 43 9.28 -14.95 7.29
C ASN A 43 8.58 -14.47 6.02
N TRP A 44 7.53 -13.66 6.14
CA TRP A 44 6.90 -13.04 4.99
C TRP A 44 7.85 -12.09 4.26
N LEU A 45 8.51 -11.18 4.98
CA LEU A 45 9.47 -10.22 4.39
C LEU A 45 10.62 -10.95 3.66
N LYS A 46 11.15 -12.02 4.25
CA LYS A 46 12.16 -12.87 3.60
C LYS A 46 11.59 -13.57 2.37
N TRP A 47 10.39 -14.13 2.47
CA TRP A 47 9.77 -14.83 1.36
C TRP A 47 9.47 -13.87 0.18
N ILE A 48 8.92 -12.69 0.43
CA ILE A 48 8.58 -11.74 -0.63
C ILE A 48 9.83 -11.18 -1.30
N ALA A 49 10.89 -10.87 -0.53
CA ALA A 49 12.15 -10.36 -1.06
C ALA A 49 12.91 -11.39 -1.90
N TYR A 50 12.91 -12.66 -1.49
CA TYR A 50 13.86 -13.65 -2.03
C TYR A 50 13.21 -14.82 -2.76
N ARG A 51 11.98 -15.21 -2.45
CA ARG A 51 11.37 -16.47 -2.94
C ARG A 51 10.13 -16.32 -3.80
N TYR A 52 9.33 -15.27 -3.60
CA TYR A 52 8.11 -15.06 -4.36
C TYR A 52 8.36 -14.92 -5.88
N ILE A 53 7.58 -15.57 -6.73
CA ILE A 53 7.70 -15.44 -8.19
C ILE A 53 6.39 -14.89 -8.72
N PRO A 54 6.38 -13.69 -9.35
CA PRO A 54 5.17 -13.17 -9.97
C PRO A 54 4.64 -14.08 -11.08
N PRO A 55 3.32 -14.09 -11.33
CA PRO A 55 2.76 -14.79 -12.48
C PRO A 55 3.35 -14.24 -13.80
N LYS A 56 3.71 -15.12 -14.75
CA LYS A 56 4.53 -14.79 -15.94
C LYS A 56 3.82 -13.85 -16.92
N GLU A 57 2.50 -13.94 -16.97
CA GLU A 57 1.62 -13.11 -17.81
C GLU A 57 1.59 -11.63 -17.39
N LYS A 58 2.00 -11.33 -16.16
CA LYS A 58 2.03 -9.97 -15.63
C LYS A 58 3.15 -9.14 -16.25
N LYS A 59 2.80 -8.02 -16.90
CA LYS A 59 3.75 -7.09 -17.55
C LYS A 59 3.79 -5.72 -16.89
N ILE A 60 2.73 -5.34 -16.17
CA ILE A 60 2.63 -4.04 -15.50
C ILE A 60 2.50 -4.28 -13.99
N LEU A 61 3.46 -3.79 -13.22
CA LEU A 61 3.39 -3.77 -11.75
C LEU A 61 2.62 -2.53 -11.30
N LEU A 62 1.46 -2.75 -10.68
CA LEU A 62 0.66 -1.72 -10.02
C LEU A 62 0.77 -1.88 -8.51
N LEU A 63 1.65 -1.08 -7.90
CA LEU A 63 1.72 -0.96 -6.45
C LEU A 63 0.56 -0.09 -5.95
N TYR A 64 -0.20 -0.58 -4.98
CA TYR A 64 -1.43 0.05 -4.51
C TYR A 64 -1.47 0.10 -2.97
N PRO A 65 -2.04 1.12 -2.32
CA PRO A 65 -1.95 1.22 -0.86
C PRO A 65 -2.82 0.17 -0.17
N CYS A 66 -2.40 -0.26 1.03
CA CYS A 66 -3.21 -1.13 1.86
C CYS A 66 -4.51 -0.45 2.31
N SER A 67 -5.54 -1.26 2.57
CA SER A 67 -6.78 -0.81 3.19
C SER A 67 -6.86 -1.18 4.67
N THR A 68 -7.58 -0.38 5.45
CA THR A 68 -7.90 -0.71 6.85
C THR A 68 -8.90 -1.85 6.97
N ILE A 69 -9.77 -2.03 5.97
CA ILE A 69 -10.76 -3.14 5.92
C ILE A 69 -10.10 -4.38 5.32
N LYS A 70 -10.31 -5.54 5.97
CA LYS A 70 -9.78 -6.84 5.54
C LYS A 70 -10.89 -7.90 5.38
N PRO A 71 -10.80 -8.83 4.41
CA PRO A 71 -9.81 -8.88 3.33
C PRO A 71 -9.86 -7.63 2.46
N TYR A 72 -8.74 -7.33 1.79
CA TYR A 72 -8.62 -6.11 0.98
C TYR A 72 -9.77 -5.94 -0.01
N THR A 73 -10.16 -7.04 -0.64
CA THR A 73 -11.25 -7.15 -1.62
C THR A 73 -12.60 -6.63 -1.11
N GLU A 74 -12.82 -6.63 0.21
CA GLU A 74 -14.06 -6.12 0.80
C GLU A 74 -14.06 -4.61 1.02
N SER A 75 -12.89 -3.98 0.94
CA SER A 75 -12.77 -2.55 1.18
C SER A 75 -13.25 -1.72 -0.02
N ARG A 76 -13.80 -0.53 0.27
CA ARG A 76 -14.18 0.45 -0.76
C ARG A 76 -13.03 0.73 -1.74
N LEU A 77 -11.82 0.87 -1.20
CA LEU A 77 -10.60 1.17 -1.96
C LEU A 77 -10.32 0.13 -3.05
N TYR A 78 -10.47 -1.17 -2.74
CA TYR A 78 -10.21 -2.26 -3.68
C TYR A 78 -11.43 -2.61 -4.54
N LYS A 79 -12.66 -2.47 -4.01
CA LYS A 79 -13.89 -2.62 -4.80
C LYS A 79 -13.89 -1.64 -5.99
N VAL A 80 -13.52 -0.39 -5.74
CA VAL A 80 -13.41 0.60 -6.81
C VAL A 80 -12.23 0.28 -7.74
N LEU A 81 -11.05 -0.07 -7.21
CA LEU A 81 -9.90 -0.48 -8.03
C LEU A 81 -10.27 -1.61 -8.99
N PHE A 82 -10.85 -2.70 -8.50
CA PHE A 82 -11.16 -3.86 -9.32
C PHE A 82 -12.27 -3.60 -10.33
N ARG A 83 -13.22 -2.71 -10.03
CA ARG A 83 -14.15 -2.21 -11.05
C ARG A 83 -13.42 -1.46 -12.16
N THR A 84 -12.48 -0.59 -11.81
CA THR A 84 -11.64 0.15 -12.77
C THR A 84 -10.81 -0.79 -13.63
N LEU A 85 -10.11 -1.74 -13.01
CA LEU A 85 -9.29 -2.71 -13.73
C LEU A 85 -10.14 -3.68 -14.56
N GLY A 86 -11.37 -3.97 -14.15
CA GLY A 86 -12.33 -4.78 -14.92
C GLY A 86 -12.72 -4.13 -16.25
N LYS A 87 -12.72 -2.80 -16.34
CA LYS A 87 -12.94 -2.07 -17.60
C LYS A 87 -11.87 -2.36 -18.68
N LEU A 88 -10.72 -2.91 -18.30
CA LEU A 88 -9.64 -3.27 -19.24
C LEU A 88 -9.92 -4.58 -19.99
N GLY A 89 -10.97 -5.32 -19.64
CA GLY A 89 -11.31 -6.60 -20.27
C GLY A 89 -10.19 -7.64 -20.10
N SER A 90 -9.86 -8.35 -21.19
CA SER A 90 -8.78 -9.37 -21.21
C SER A 90 -7.41 -8.80 -20.82
N HIS A 91 -7.14 -7.52 -21.07
CA HIS A 91 -5.88 -6.87 -20.72
C HIS A 91 -5.66 -6.73 -19.21
N ARG A 92 -6.70 -6.92 -18.39
CA ARG A 92 -6.58 -7.04 -16.93
C ARG A 92 -5.52 -8.07 -16.52
N ASN A 93 -5.35 -9.12 -17.32
CA ASN A 93 -4.39 -10.18 -17.06
C ASN A 93 -2.95 -9.68 -17.06
N LEU A 94 -2.63 -8.60 -17.79
CA LEU A 94 -1.30 -7.98 -17.82
C LEU A 94 -0.96 -7.20 -16.54
N ILE A 95 -1.97 -6.79 -15.77
CA ILE A 95 -1.80 -5.97 -14.57
C ILE A 95 -1.59 -6.86 -13.35
N HIS A 96 -0.51 -6.62 -12.61
CA HIS A 96 -0.25 -7.23 -11.33
C HIS A 96 -0.47 -6.23 -10.22
N VAL A 97 -1.55 -6.42 -9.45
CA VAL A 97 -1.80 -5.60 -8.27
C VAL A 97 -1.01 -6.15 -7.09
N VAL A 98 -0.13 -5.32 -6.53
CA VAL A 98 0.61 -5.66 -5.32
C VAL A 98 0.37 -4.57 -4.28
N THR A 99 -0.20 -4.95 -3.14
CA THR A 99 -0.48 -4.02 -2.05
C THR A 99 0.81 -3.61 -1.34
N ILE A 100 1.10 -2.32 -1.23
CA ILE A 100 2.08 -1.80 -0.28
C ILE A 100 1.43 -1.80 1.10
N SER A 101 2.01 -2.53 2.05
CA SER A 101 1.44 -2.64 3.39
C SER A 101 2.49 -2.76 4.46
N GLU A 102 2.19 -2.19 5.61
CA GLU A 102 2.87 -2.45 6.86
C GLU A 102 2.09 -3.53 7.64
N PRO A 103 2.73 -4.51 8.29
CA PRO A 103 4.18 -4.73 8.41
C PRO A 103 4.78 -5.61 7.29
N PHE A 104 4.02 -5.95 6.25
CA PHE A 104 4.36 -7.01 5.29
C PHE A 104 5.11 -6.56 4.02
N ALA A 105 5.47 -5.28 3.93
CA ALA A 105 6.03 -4.58 2.77
C ALA A 105 5.15 -4.64 1.52
N LEU A 106 5.00 -5.83 0.93
CA LEU A 106 4.24 -6.12 -0.27
C LEU A 106 3.33 -7.32 -0.06
N VAL A 107 2.09 -7.23 -0.56
CA VAL A 107 1.13 -8.35 -0.59
C VAL A 107 0.57 -8.48 -2.00
N PRO A 108 1.01 -9.48 -2.78
CA PRO A 108 0.47 -9.75 -4.11
C PRO A 108 -1.00 -10.18 -4.09
N GLU A 109 -1.76 -9.85 -5.13
CA GLU A 109 -3.21 -10.04 -5.16
C GLU A 109 -3.71 -11.48 -5.06
N GLU A 110 -2.93 -12.45 -5.53
CA GLU A 110 -3.24 -13.87 -5.42
C GLU A 110 -3.20 -14.38 -3.96
N TYR A 111 -2.74 -13.56 -3.01
CA TYR A 111 -2.78 -13.86 -1.58
C TYR A 111 -3.96 -13.23 -0.84
N TYR A 112 -4.72 -12.32 -1.46
CA TYR A 112 -5.82 -11.63 -0.78
C TYR A 112 -6.92 -12.57 -0.29
N ILE A 113 -7.13 -13.69 -0.99
CA ILE A 113 -8.12 -14.72 -0.63
C ILE A 113 -7.50 -15.91 0.12
N LYS A 114 -6.17 -16.03 0.14
CA LYS A 114 -5.45 -17.13 0.82
C LYS A 114 -5.27 -16.88 2.31
N TRP A 115 -5.35 -15.63 2.74
CA TRP A 115 -5.22 -15.26 4.15
C TRP A 115 -6.56 -15.36 4.87
N ASN A 116 -6.57 -16.14 5.96
CA ASN A 116 -7.66 -16.19 6.93
C ASN A 116 -7.29 -15.52 8.27
N ILE A 117 -6.03 -15.11 8.44
CA ILE A 117 -5.50 -14.40 9.59
C ILE A 117 -5.06 -13.01 9.13
N TRP A 118 -5.60 -11.98 9.77
CA TRP A 118 -5.40 -10.57 9.44
C TRP A 118 -4.69 -9.81 10.54
N TYR A 119 -4.34 -8.58 10.22
CA TYR A 119 -3.58 -7.65 11.06
C TYR A 119 -4.18 -6.25 10.98
N ASP A 120 -3.85 -5.41 11.96
CA ASP A 120 -4.04 -3.96 11.87
C ASP A 120 -2.72 -3.30 12.29
N CYS A 121 -2.12 -2.54 11.38
CA CYS A 121 -0.82 -1.91 11.59
C CYS A 121 -0.90 -0.39 11.37
N PRO A 122 -1.72 0.33 12.14
CA PRO A 122 -1.85 1.76 11.95
C PRO A 122 -0.72 2.56 12.63
N GLY A 123 0.17 1.90 13.36
CA GLY A 123 1.19 2.52 14.21
C GLY A 123 2.16 3.46 13.51
N LEU A 124 2.32 3.36 12.18
CA LEU A 124 3.18 4.30 11.43
C LEU A 124 2.48 5.61 11.04
N PHE A 125 1.15 5.69 11.16
CA PHE A 125 0.39 6.88 10.76
C PHE A 125 0.24 7.87 11.93
N LYS A 126 0.83 9.06 11.78
CA LYS A 126 0.81 10.12 12.82
C LYS A 126 -0.60 10.52 13.20
N TRP A 127 -1.50 10.69 12.22
CA TRP A 127 -2.88 11.07 12.46
C TRP A 127 -3.61 10.03 13.32
N TRP A 128 -3.36 8.74 13.07
CA TRP A 128 -4.00 7.64 13.80
C TRP A 128 -3.50 7.59 15.24
N CYS A 129 -2.18 7.68 15.43
CA CYS A 129 -1.58 7.70 16.76
C CYS A 129 -2.08 8.90 17.57
N SER A 130 -2.16 10.08 16.94
CA SER A 130 -2.67 11.30 17.58
C SER A 130 -4.14 11.15 17.99
N LYS A 131 -4.99 10.66 17.08
CA LYS A 131 -6.42 10.41 17.34
C LYS A 131 -6.65 9.45 18.52
N HIS A 132 -5.81 8.42 18.63
CA HIS A 132 -5.96 7.36 19.63
C HIS A 132 -5.03 7.50 20.86
N LYS A 133 -4.42 8.68 21.01
CA LYS A 133 -3.50 9.02 22.12
C LYS A 133 -2.40 7.97 22.30
N GLN A 134 -1.79 7.53 21.19
CA GLN A 134 -0.66 6.61 21.16
C GLN A 134 0.65 7.38 20.98
N ARG A 135 1.72 6.89 21.60
CA ARG A 135 3.04 7.50 21.50
C ARG A 135 3.55 7.42 20.05
N TYR A 136 3.95 8.55 19.48
CA TYR A 136 4.49 8.61 18.12
C TYR A 136 5.95 9.04 18.12
N VAL A 137 6.86 8.06 18.00
CA VAL A 137 8.31 8.31 17.99
C VAL A 137 8.83 8.18 16.56
N LYS A 138 9.21 9.31 15.95
CA LYS A 138 9.68 9.38 14.54
C LYS A 138 10.83 8.40 14.25
N LYS A 139 11.77 8.23 15.18
CA LYS A 139 12.90 7.28 15.05
C LYS A 139 12.45 5.87 14.67
N TYR A 140 11.37 5.35 15.28
CA TYR A 140 10.88 4.00 14.97
C TYR A 140 10.09 3.95 13.66
N VAL A 141 9.47 5.06 13.25
CA VAL A 141 8.85 5.18 11.93
C VAL A 141 9.90 5.08 10.85
N ASP A 142 10.99 5.85 10.97
CA ASP A 142 12.07 5.88 9.99
C ASP A 142 12.76 4.50 9.88
N LYS A 143 13.07 3.87 11.01
CA LYS A 143 13.61 2.49 11.04
C LYS A 143 12.67 1.46 10.41
N SER A 144 11.36 1.59 10.64
CA SER A 144 10.37 0.67 10.06
C SER A 144 10.28 0.83 8.55
N ILE A 145 10.23 2.08 8.07
CA ILE A 145 10.24 2.40 6.65
C ILE A 145 11.52 1.86 6.00
N GLU A 146 12.69 2.02 6.63
CA GLU A 146 13.96 1.50 6.10
C GLU A 146 13.92 -0.03 5.87
N ILE A 147 13.47 -0.81 6.85
CA ILE A 147 13.36 -2.29 6.72
C ILE A 147 12.40 -2.68 5.59
N LEU A 148 11.26 -2.01 5.54
CA LEU A 148 10.23 -2.30 4.53
C LEU A 148 10.69 -1.88 3.13
N SER A 149 11.38 -0.74 3.00
CA SER A 149 11.95 -0.26 1.73
C SER A 149 13.03 -1.20 1.21
N LYS A 150 13.93 -1.67 2.08
CA LYS A 150 14.95 -2.71 1.75
C LYS A 150 14.31 -3.99 1.22
N THR A 151 13.16 -4.38 1.77
CA THR A 151 12.40 -5.55 1.31
C THR A 151 11.84 -5.30 -0.09
N ILE A 152 11.24 -4.12 -0.32
CA ILE A 152 10.69 -3.72 -1.62
C ILE A 152 11.81 -3.61 -2.67
N ALA A 153 12.96 -3.03 -2.33
CA ALA A 153 14.12 -2.88 -3.22
C ALA A 153 14.60 -4.24 -3.74
N LYS A 154 14.74 -5.23 -2.85
CA LYS A 154 15.10 -6.61 -3.24
C LYS A 154 14.06 -7.25 -4.17
N TYR A 155 12.78 -7.03 -3.88
CA TYR A 155 11.71 -7.49 -4.75
C TYR A 155 11.79 -6.84 -6.14
N LEU A 156 11.97 -5.52 -6.22
CA LEU A 156 12.09 -4.76 -7.46
C LEU A 156 13.28 -5.24 -8.29
N LEU A 157 14.46 -5.35 -7.68
CA LEU A 157 15.68 -5.81 -8.34
C LEU A 157 15.52 -7.21 -8.95
N ARG A 158 14.99 -8.16 -8.16
CA ARG A 158 14.82 -9.54 -8.62
C ARG A 158 13.72 -9.69 -9.69
N THR A 159 12.73 -8.78 -9.68
CA THR A 159 11.64 -8.77 -10.66
C THR A 159 11.84 -7.72 -11.76
N ARG A 160 13.08 -7.24 -11.94
CA ARG A 160 13.43 -6.21 -12.94
C ARG A 160 13.10 -6.62 -14.39
N ASP A 161 13.23 -7.90 -14.68
CA ASP A 161 12.99 -8.45 -16.02
C ASP A 161 11.54 -8.96 -16.20
N GLN A 162 10.76 -9.01 -15.11
CA GLN A 162 9.37 -9.47 -15.15
C GLN A 162 8.42 -8.38 -15.66
N TYR A 163 8.62 -7.13 -15.24
CA TYR A 163 7.71 -6.03 -15.55
C TYR A 163 8.34 -5.06 -16.55
N LEU A 164 7.56 -4.70 -17.56
CA LEU A 164 7.90 -3.66 -18.53
C LEU A 164 7.61 -2.27 -17.95
N PHE A 165 6.54 -2.14 -17.17
CA PHE A 165 6.18 -0.89 -16.49
C PHE A 165 5.95 -1.11 -15.00
N ARG A 166 6.35 -0.12 -14.19
CA ARG A 166 6.22 -0.13 -12.74
C ARG A 166 5.65 1.20 -12.29
N MET A 167 4.53 1.16 -11.59
CA MET A 167 3.92 2.35 -11.03
C MET A 167 3.40 2.09 -9.61
N ALA A 168 3.44 3.12 -8.78
CA ALA A 168 2.77 3.15 -7.49
C ALA A 168 1.61 4.14 -7.54
N PHE A 169 0.38 3.63 -7.57
CA PHE A 169 -0.83 4.44 -7.55
C PHE A 169 -1.29 4.65 -6.10
N ILE A 170 -0.64 5.61 -5.44
CA ILE A 170 -0.76 5.89 -4.00
C ILE A 170 -1.03 7.37 -3.77
N ARG A 171 -1.22 7.78 -2.51
CA ARG A 171 -1.28 9.20 -2.18
C ARG A 171 0.11 9.83 -2.32
N THR A 172 0.34 10.56 -3.40
CA THR A 172 1.63 11.22 -3.68
C THR A 172 1.80 12.51 -2.87
N CYS A 173 0.76 13.35 -2.76
CA CYS A 173 0.78 14.59 -1.98
C CYS A 173 -0.50 14.81 -1.15
N SER A 174 -0.48 15.80 -0.26
CA SER A 174 -1.64 16.20 0.53
C SER A 174 -2.66 16.98 -0.33
N SER A 175 -3.84 17.29 0.22
CA SER A 175 -4.81 18.18 -0.44
C SER A 175 -4.33 19.64 -0.54
N THR A 176 -3.21 19.96 0.12
CA THR A 176 -2.49 21.23 0.04
C THR A 176 -1.21 21.13 -0.79
N LEU A 177 -1.06 20.04 -1.57
CA LEU A 177 0.09 19.77 -2.45
C LEU A 177 1.43 19.61 -1.72
N LYS A 178 1.39 19.37 -0.41
CA LYS A 178 2.61 19.14 0.38
C LYS A 178 2.98 17.65 0.37
N ILE A 179 4.28 17.40 0.30
CA ILE A 179 4.85 16.08 0.54
C ILE A 179 5.13 16.00 2.03
N ASN A 180 4.36 15.17 2.72
CA ASN A 180 4.46 15.04 4.17
C ASN A 180 5.21 13.75 4.54
N SER A 181 5.91 13.80 5.68
CA SER A 181 6.66 12.65 6.20
C SER A 181 5.78 11.46 6.61
N ASP A 182 4.46 11.66 6.70
CA ASP A 182 3.45 10.63 7.04
C ASP A 182 2.85 9.94 5.80
N HIS A 183 3.28 10.28 4.59
CA HIS A 183 3.00 9.49 3.38
C HIS A 183 3.89 8.23 3.35
N THR A 184 3.68 7.32 4.31
CA THR A 184 4.52 6.15 4.56
C THR A 184 4.75 5.31 3.30
N HIS A 185 3.68 5.00 2.55
CA HIS A 185 3.79 4.22 1.29
C HIS A 185 4.66 4.93 0.25
N ARG A 186 4.53 6.25 0.10
CA ARG A 186 5.37 7.03 -0.83
C ARG A 186 6.84 6.93 -0.43
N ARG A 187 7.14 7.17 0.84
CA ARG A 187 8.51 7.09 1.37
C ARG A 187 9.13 5.70 1.17
N MET A 188 8.34 4.64 1.37
CA MET A 188 8.78 3.27 1.14
C MET A 188 9.17 3.02 -0.32
N ILE A 189 8.38 3.53 -1.28
CA ILE A 189 8.67 3.38 -2.71
C ILE A 189 9.83 4.24 -3.16
N GLU A 190 9.91 5.50 -2.73
CA GLU A 190 11.03 6.39 -3.06
C GLU A 190 12.37 5.81 -2.61
N LEU A 191 12.45 5.34 -1.37
CA LEU A 191 13.67 4.72 -0.83
C LEU A 191 13.97 3.40 -1.54
N ALA A 192 12.96 2.57 -1.82
CA ALA A 192 13.18 1.30 -2.50
C ALA A 192 13.64 1.48 -3.95
N SER A 193 13.08 2.46 -4.65
CA SER A 193 13.47 2.85 -6.01
C SER A 193 14.94 3.29 -6.02
N LEU A 194 15.31 4.19 -5.10
CA LEU A 194 16.68 4.66 -4.94
C LEU A 194 17.67 3.52 -4.60
N GLU A 195 17.30 2.63 -3.69
CA GLU A 195 18.19 1.53 -3.26
C GLU A 195 18.35 0.44 -4.33
N SER A 196 17.34 0.19 -5.15
CA SER A 196 17.38 -0.85 -6.18
C SER A 196 17.85 -0.36 -7.55
N ASP A 197 17.94 0.95 -7.76
CA ASP A 197 18.14 1.58 -9.07
C ASP A 197 17.06 1.14 -10.10
N ILE A 198 15.84 0.87 -9.61
CA ILE A 198 14.69 0.49 -10.44
C ILE A 198 13.62 1.57 -10.31
N ASN A 199 13.38 2.29 -11.40
CA ASN A 199 12.35 3.32 -11.43
C ASN A 199 10.95 2.74 -11.16
N VAL A 200 10.18 3.44 -10.32
CA VAL A 200 8.76 3.20 -10.06
C VAL A 200 8.02 4.53 -10.14
N ASP A 201 7.13 4.67 -11.12
CA ASP A 201 6.42 5.92 -11.35
C ASP A 201 5.42 6.18 -10.21
N LEU A 202 5.59 7.29 -9.50
CA LEU A 202 4.68 7.71 -8.44
C LEU A 202 3.46 8.42 -9.04
N MET A 203 2.30 7.79 -8.91
CA MET A 203 1.04 8.27 -9.47
C MET A 203 -0.06 8.37 -8.40
N PRO A 204 -1.04 9.28 -8.56
CA PRO A 204 -1.11 10.30 -9.60
C PRO A 204 -0.14 11.47 -9.36
N PRO A 205 0.25 12.24 -10.40
CA PRO A 205 1.15 13.37 -10.25
C PRO A 205 0.50 14.52 -9.48
N GLU A 206 1.31 15.45 -8.98
CA GLU A 206 0.83 16.62 -8.24
C GLU A 206 -0.16 17.48 -9.07
N SER A 207 0.09 17.62 -10.37
CA SER A 207 -0.79 18.35 -11.29
C SER A 207 -2.21 17.78 -11.29
N PHE A 208 -2.35 16.46 -11.31
CA PHE A 208 -3.65 15.78 -11.19
C PHE A 208 -4.30 16.05 -9.82
N VAL A 209 -3.53 15.97 -8.73
CA VAL A 209 -4.08 16.22 -7.38
C VAL A 209 -4.56 17.66 -7.25
N LYS A 210 -3.82 18.63 -7.80
CA LYS A 210 -4.21 20.04 -7.87
C LYS A 210 -5.53 20.22 -8.60
N GLU A 211 -5.70 19.59 -9.77
CA GLU A 211 -6.94 19.63 -10.53
C GLU A 211 -8.11 19.01 -9.76
N LEU A 212 -7.93 17.81 -9.21
CA LEU A 212 -8.96 17.13 -8.42
C LEU A 212 -9.41 18.00 -7.24
N VAL A 213 -8.47 18.60 -6.51
CA VAL A 213 -8.78 19.50 -5.38
C VAL A 213 -9.51 20.76 -5.84
N ALA A 214 -9.13 21.33 -6.98
CA ALA A 214 -9.82 22.49 -7.55
C ALA A 214 -11.27 22.17 -7.95
N VAL A 215 -11.52 21.00 -8.53
CA VAL A 215 -12.84 20.60 -9.05
C VAL A 215 -13.74 20.01 -7.96
N ARG A 216 -13.20 19.23 -7.02
CA ARG A 216 -13.97 18.43 -6.05
C ARG A 216 -13.73 18.83 -4.60
N GLY A 217 -12.85 19.80 -4.36
CA GLY A 217 -12.49 20.25 -3.02
C GLY A 217 -11.50 19.34 -2.31
N ARG A 218 -10.86 19.89 -1.26
CA ARG A 218 -9.81 19.21 -0.47
C ARG A 218 -10.31 17.94 0.21
N LEU A 219 -11.52 17.98 0.78
CA LEU A 219 -12.11 16.85 1.50
C LEU A 219 -12.24 15.62 0.61
N SER A 220 -12.51 15.79 -0.68
CA SER A 220 -12.61 14.68 -1.63
C SER A 220 -11.28 13.92 -1.74
N TRP A 221 -10.15 14.63 -1.83
CA TRP A 221 -8.83 13.99 -1.82
C TRP A 221 -8.48 13.41 -0.44
N ASP A 222 -8.80 14.11 0.64
CA ASP A 222 -8.46 13.66 2.00
C ASP A 222 -9.22 12.40 2.41
N PHE A 223 -10.50 12.27 2.03
CA PHE A 223 -11.34 11.12 2.38
C PHE A 223 -11.23 9.94 1.41
N TYR A 224 -11.07 10.21 0.12
CA TYR A 224 -11.09 9.15 -0.90
C TYR A 224 -9.69 8.87 -1.46
N GLY A 225 -8.82 9.86 -1.54
CA GLY A 225 -7.49 9.73 -2.14
C GLY A 225 -7.55 9.06 -3.51
N VAL A 226 -6.74 8.03 -3.68
CA VAL A 226 -6.71 7.24 -4.92
C VAL A 226 -8.00 6.44 -5.19
N ALA A 227 -8.89 6.25 -4.22
CA ALA A 227 -10.21 5.64 -4.44
C ALA A 227 -11.23 6.60 -5.06
N HIS A 228 -10.90 7.89 -5.19
CA HIS A 228 -11.81 8.89 -5.74
C HIS A 228 -12.14 8.56 -7.22
N PRO A 229 -13.39 8.73 -7.69
CA PRO A 229 -13.77 8.42 -9.07
C PRO A 229 -12.87 9.05 -10.14
N MET A 230 -12.49 10.33 -9.99
CA MET A 230 -11.55 10.98 -10.92
C MET A 230 -10.16 10.32 -10.92
N ALA A 231 -9.66 9.89 -9.77
CA ALA A 231 -8.35 9.22 -9.69
C ALA A 231 -8.40 7.84 -10.37
N GLN A 232 -9.54 7.17 -10.26
CA GLN A 232 -9.78 5.86 -10.86
C GLN A 232 -9.97 5.95 -12.37
N GLU A 233 -10.64 7.00 -12.85
CA GLU A 233 -10.71 7.29 -14.28
C GLU A 233 -9.33 7.63 -14.85
N TYR A 234 -8.55 8.46 -14.14
CA TYR A 234 -7.16 8.73 -14.51
C TYR A 234 -6.32 7.43 -14.59
N LEU A 235 -6.43 6.55 -13.60
CA LEU A 235 -5.74 5.25 -13.62
C LEU A 235 -6.16 4.38 -14.81
N TYR A 236 -7.46 4.34 -15.13
CA TYR A 236 -7.96 3.60 -16.29
C TYR A 236 -7.37 4.13 -17.60
N CYS A 237 -7.39 5.44 -17.82
CA CYS A 237 -6.82 6.06 -19.01
C CYS A 237 -5.31 5.80 -19.11
N LEU A 238 -4.59 5.96 -18.00
CA LEU A 238 -3.15 5.71 -17.94
C LEU A 238 -2.81 4.26 -18.30
N LEU A 239 -3.46 3.28 -17.66
CA LEU A 239 -3.22 1.87 -17.96
C LEU A 239 -3.61 1.51 -19.40
N SER A 240 -4.74 2.03 -19.90
CA SER A 240 -5.17 1.80 -21.28
C SER A 240 -4.14 2.32 -22.28
N ASN A 241 -3.53 3.47 -22.02
CA ASN A 241 -2.48 4.04 -22.87
C ASN A 241 -1.19 3.22 -22.79
N ILE A 242 -0.78 2.77 -21.60
CA ILE A 242 0.39 1.89 -21.46
C ILE A 242 0.17 0.59 -22.25
N ILE A 243 -1.01 -0.03 -22.11
CA ILE A 243 -1.35 -1.30 -22.78
C ILE A 243 -1.34 -1.15 -24.31
N LYS A 244 -1.82 -0.02 -24.85
CA LYS A 244 -1.78 0.24 -26.30
C LYS A 244 -0.36 0.32 -26.87
N ASN A 245 0.64 0.57 -26.02
CA ASN A 245 2.04 0.72 -26.39
C ASN A 245 2.90 -0.49 -25.98
N LEU A 246 2.28 -1.59 -25.50
CA LEU A 246 2.93 -2.87 -25.22
C LEU A 246 3.02 -3.73 -26.47
#